data_AF-A0A353VUD0-F1
#
_entry.id   AF-A0A353VUD0-F1
#
_cell.length_a   1.000
_cell.length_b   1.000
_cell.length_c   1.000
_cell.angle_alpha   90.00
_cell.angle_beta   90.00
_cell.angle_gamma   90.00
#
_symmetry.space_group_name_H-M   'P 1'
#
loop_
_entity.id
_entity.type
_entity.pdbx_description
1 polymer ?
#
loop_
_entity_poly.entity_id
_entity_poly.type
_entity_poly.pdbx_seq_one_letter_code
_entity_poly.pdbx_strand_id
1 'polypeptide(L)' 'MARKKHSSSAPDPEYLKMRKVSLRRIHRQVIYLNDKELAAVKEYCDRFGVKERSTIFREAAMERILAQLDDSHPTLF' A
#
# COMPACT_ATOMS: atom_id res chain seq x y z
N MET A 1 33.87 -26.58 17.90
CA MET A 1 32.55 -26.68 17.24
C MET A 1 32.26 -25.36 16.49
N ALA A 2 32.58 -25.26 15.19
CA ALA A 2 32.37 -24.05 14.42
C ALA A 2 30.90 -23.94 13.96
N ARG A 3 30.19 -22.88 14.39
CA ARG A 3 28.82 -22.61 13.95
C ARG A 3 28.84 -22.24 12.46
N LYS A 4 28.24 -23.09 11.63
CA LYS A 4 28.02 -22.85 10.19
C LYS A 4 27.06 -21.66 10.05
N LYS A 5 27.55 -20.51 9.58
CA LYS A 5 26.72 -19.34 9.28
C LYS A 5 25.72 -19.75 8.19
N HIS A 6 24.43 -19.76 8.49
CA HIS A 6 23.39 -19.84 7.47
C HIS A 6 23.48 -18.57 6.63
N SER A 7 24.06 -18.70 5.44
CA SER A 7 23.95 -17.68 4.40
C SER A 7 22.48 -17.51 4.06
N SER A 8 21.92 -16.33 4.33
CA SER A 8 20.63 -15.94 3.77
C SER A 8 20.78 -15.92 2.25
N SER A 9 20.43 -17.02 1.58
CA SER A 9 20.42 -17.08 0.12
C SER A 9 19.43 -16.04 -0.38
N ALA A 10 19.88 -15.11 -1.22
CA ALA A 10 18.99 -14.16 -1.87
C ALA A 10 17.86 -14.92 -2.59
N PRO A 11 16.61 -14.42 -2.59
CA PRO A 11 15.51 -15.06 -3.28
C PRO A 11 15.80 -15.23 -4.77
N ASP A 12 15.25 -16.26 -5.38
CA ASP A 12 15.36 -16.51 -6.81
C ASP A 12 14.96 -15.25 -7.62
N PRO A 13 15.78 -14.78 -8.58
CA PRO A 13 15.45 -13.64 -9.44
C PRO A 13 14.12 -13.80 -10.18
N GLU A 14 13.68 -15.02 -10.52
CA GLU A 14 12.39 -15.26 -11.16
C GLU A 14 11.22 -14.98 -10.20
N TYR A 15 11.31 -15.44 -8.96
CA TYR A 15 10.33 -15.16 -7.91
C TYR A 15 10.15 -13.66 -7.68
N LEU A 16 11.25 -12.90 -7.65
CA LEU A 16 11.20 -11.44 -7.51
C LEU A 16 10.48 -10.76 -8.68
N LYS A 17 10.64 -11.26 -9.90
CA LYS A 17 9.92 -10.76 -11.08
C LYS A 17 8.42 -11.04 -10.96
N MET A 18 8.03 -12.27 -10.65
CA MET A 18 6.61 -12.64 -10.50
C MET A 18 5.92 -11.83 -9.40
N ARG A 19 6.59 -11.64 -8.25
CA ARG A 19 6.07 -10.82 -7.15
C ARG A 19 5.88 -9.36 -7.53
N LYS A 20 6.80 -8.77 -8.31
CA LYS A 20 6.63 -7.41 -8.83
C LYS A 20 5.43 -7.31 -9.77
N VAL A 21 5.20 -8.33 -10.59
CA VAL A 21 4.06 -8.39 -11.51
C VAL A 21 2.74 -8.47 -10.75
N SER A 22 2.65 -9.30 -9.71
CA SER A 22 1.41 -9.45 -8.93
C SER A 22 1.04 -8.20 -8.11
N LEU A 23 2.02 -7.38 -7.74
CA LEU A 23 1.80 -6.11 -7.04
C LEU A 23 1.44 -4.94 -7.98
N ARG A 24 1.37 -5.18 -9.30
CA ARG A 24 1.00 -4.13 -10.25
C ARG A 24 -0.47 -3.73 -10.07
N ARG A 25 -0.69 -2.43 -10.01
CA ARG A 25 -2.02 -1.83 -9.92
C ARG A 25 -2.64 -1.77 -11.31
N ILE A 26 -3.50 -2.74 -11.63
CA ILE A 26 -4.13 -2.87 -12.96
C ILE A 26 -5.62 -2.49 -12.97
N HIS A 27 -6.26 -2.41 -11.82
CA HIS A 27 -7.69 -2.09 -11.71
C HIS A 27 -7.89 -0.59 -11.51
N ARG A 28 -8.50 0.06 -12.49
CA ARG A 28 -8.79 1.51 -12.44
C ARG A 28 -9.91 1.79 -11.45
N GLN A 29 -9.67 2.73 -10.53
CA GLN A 29 -10.66 3.27 -9.60
C GLN A 29 -10.83 4.77 -9.87
N VAL A 30 -12.07 5.26 -9.81
CA VAL A 30 -12.40 6.68 -10.02
C VAL A 30 -13.17 7.19 -8.81
N ILE A 31 -12.72 8.32 -8.27
CA ILE A 31 -13.42 9.04 -7.21
C ILE A 31 -13.74 10.45 -7.71
N TYR A 32 -14.92 10.93 -7.35
CA TYR A 32 -15.31 12.32 -7.59
C TYR A 32 -15.20 13.07 -6.27
N LEU A 33 -14.60 14.25 -6.33
CA LEU A 33 -14.44 15.15 -5.20
C LEU A 33 -15.12 16.46 -5.54
N ASN A 34 -15.70 17.11 -4.54
CA ASN A 34 -16.16 18.49 -4.69
C ASN A 34 -14.98 19.47 -4.65
N ASP A 35 -15.27 20.75 -4.92
CA ASP A 35 -14.24 21.79 -4.99
C ASP A 35 -13.46 21.95 -3.68
N LYS A 36 -14.14 21.82 -2.53
CA LYS A 36 -13.52 21.97 -1.21
C LYS A 36 -12.60 20.79 -0.88
N GLU A 37 -13.05 19.58 -1.20
CA GLU A 37 -12.25 18.36 -1.04
C GLU A 37 -11.01 18.38 -1.93
N LEU A 38 -11.18 18.84 -3.18
CA LEU A 38 -10.06 18.97 -4.11
C LEU A 38 -9.05 20.02 -3.62
N ALA A 39 -9.52 21.16 -3.10
CA ALA A 39 -8.67 22.19 -2.51
C ALA A 39 -7.89 21.66 -1.30
N ALA A 40 -8.56 20.93 -0.40
CA ALA A 40 -7.93 20.33 0.77
C ALA A 40 -6.85 19.30 0.39
N VAL A 41 -7.13 18.46 -0.61
CA VAL A 41 -6.14 17.49 -1.13
C VAL A 41 -4.93 18.19 -1.71
N LYS A 42 -5.14 19.30 -2.45
CA LYS A 42 -4.05 20.09 -3.01
C LYS A 42 -3.18 20.71 -1.91
N GLU A 43 -3.80 21.36 -0.92
CA GLU A 43 -3.09 21.95 0.21
C GLU A 43 -2.27 20.90 0.97
N TYR A 44 -2.84 19.71 1.18
CA TYR A 44 -2.13 18.58 1.78
C TYR A 44 -0.90 18.18 0.94
N CYS A 45 -1.05 18.03 -0.38
CA CYS A 45 0.07 17.68 -1.26
C CYS A 45 1.19 18.73 -1.20
N ASP A 46 0.81 20.01 -1.22
CA ASP A 46 1.74 21.14 -1.20
C ASP A 46 2.50 21.23 0.15
N ARG A 47 1.79 20.99 1.27
CA ARG A 47 2.38 21.04 2.62
C ARG A 47 3.36 19.90 2.89
N PHE A 48 3.02 18.69 2.44
CA PHE A 48 3.79 17.47 2.76
C PHE A 48 4.69 16.99 1.62
N GLY A 49 4.74 17.72 0.49
CA GLY A 49 5.61 17.40 -0.65
C GLY A 49 5.22 16.12 -1.38
N VAL A 50 3.94 15.74 -1.36
CA VAL A 50 3.48 14.48 -1.96
C VAL A 50 3.27 14.67 -3.45
N LYS A 51 4.02 13.90 -4.25
CA LYS A 51 4.02 14.02 -5.73
C LYS A 51 2.78 13.41 -6.39
N GLU A 52 2.20 12.37 -5.79
CA GLU A 52 1.13 11.58 -6.40
C GLU A 52 -0.13 11.55 -5.53
N ARG A 53 -1.19 12.20 -5.99
CA ARG A 53 -2.51 12.20 -5.33
C ARG A 53 -3.08 10.79 -5.15
N SER A 54 -2.88 9.93 -6.14
CA SER A 54 -3.31 8.52 -6.11
C SER A 54 -2.68 7.73 -4.96
N THR A 55 -1.48 8.10 -4.54
CA THR A 55 -0.79 7.46 -3.42
C THR A 55 -1.47 7.78 -2.09
N ILE A 56 -1.88 9.04 -1.90
CA ILE A 56 -2.59 9.49 -0.70
C ILE A 56 -3.93 8.79 -0.56
N PHE A 57 -4.76 8.82 -1.62
CA PHE A 57 -6.09 8.21 -1.56
C PHE A 57 -6.01 6.72 -1.28
N ARG A 58 -5.05 6.04 -1.90
CA ARG A 58 -4.83 4.61 -1.69
C ARG A 58 -4.38 4.32 -0.26
N GLU A 59 -3.45 5.08 0.28
CA GLU A 59 -2.95 4.87 1.65
C GLU A 59 -4.05 5.09 2.66
N ALA A 60 -4.74 6.23 2.60
CA ALA A 60 -5.85 6.53 3.51
C ALA A 60 -6.98 5.51 3.42
N ALA A 61 -7.33 5.05 2.20
CA ALA A 61 -8.37 4.04 2.02
C ALA A 61 -7.94 2.67 2.54
N MET A 62 -6.74 2.20 2.16
CA MET A 62 -6.27 0.86 2.53
C MET A 62 -5.96 0.76 4.02
N GLU A 63 -5.41 1.82 4.63
CA GLU A 63 -5.19 1.88 6.08
C GLU A 63 -6.50 1.65 6.83
N ARG A 64 -7.57 2.36 6.45
CA ARG A 64 -8.88 2.20 7.08
C ARG A 64 -9.51 0.83 6.82
N ILE A 65 -9.43 0.33 5.58
CA ILE A 65 -9.98 -0.98 5.22
C ILE A 65 -9.28 -2.09 6.01
N LEU A 66 -7.95 -2.08 6.05
CA LEU A 66 -7.17 -3.11 6.74
C LEU A 66 -7.40 -3.04 8.25
N ALA A 67 -7.38 -1.85 8.86
CA ALA A 67 -7.68 -1.69 10.28
C ALA A 67 -9.06 -2.26 10.64
N GLN A 68 -10.08 -1.97 9.83
CA GLN A 68 -11.42 -2.50 10.07
C GLN A 68 -11.50 -4.02 9.87
N LEU A 69 -10.79 -4.58 8.89
CA LEU A 69 -10.72 -6.03 8.69
C LEU A 69 -10.01 -6.73 9.85
N ASP A 70 -8.94 -6.12 10.36
CA ASP A 70 -8.21 -6.62 11.52
C ASP A 70 -9.10 -6.61 12.77
N ASP A 71 -9.86 -5.53 12.99
CA ASP A 71 -10.81 -5.41 14.10
C ASP A 71 -12.01 -6.37 13.99
N SER A 72 -12.40 -6.72 12.75
CA SER A 72 -13.59 -7.53 12.46
C SER A 72 -13.27 -9.03 12.28
N HIS A 73 -12.12 -9.50 12.76
CA HIS A 73 -11.79 -10.93 12.67
C HIS A 73 -12.94 -11.76 13.24
N PRO A 74 -13.46 -12.76 12.49
CA PRO A 74 -14.50 -13.62 13.00
C PRO A 74 -13.98 -14.26 14.28
N THR A 75 -14.60 -13.92 15.41
CA THR A 75 -14.32 -14.60 16.66
C THR A 75 -14.64 -16.08 16.43
N LEU A 76 -13.73 -16.95 16.85
CA LEU A 76 -13.81 -18.40 16.66
C LEU A 76 -14.95 -19.07 17.47
N PHE A 77 -15.94 -18.28 17.89
CA PHE A 77 -17.09 -18.63 18.70
C PHE A 77 -18.32 -17.92 18.15
#